data_AF-A0A960E7G7-F1
#
_entry.id   AF-A0A960E7G7-F1
#
_cell.length_a   1.000
_cell.length_b   1.000
_cell.length_c   1.000
_cell.angle_alpha   90.00
_cell.angle_beta   90.00
_cell.angle_gamma   90.00
#
_symmetry.space_group_name_H-M   'P 1'
#
loop_
_entity.id
_entity.type
_entity.pdbx_description
1 polymer ?
#
loop_
_entity_poly.entity_id
_entity_poly.type
_entity_poly.pdbx_seq_one_letter_code
_entity_poly.pdbx_strand_id
1 'polypeptide(L)'
;MSGKRFAVSYNAFNRAILTVLAMGPSLSWVDVGDDDIDVRMGWAFRSRIPRSSITSVQADDDRVWGWGVHGWGGRWLVNGSSSGIVRIELDPTVPSKVVGPFGVSLRTLRISVDDRDALIAALGGVTDA
;
A
#
# COMPACT_ATOMS: atom_id res chain seq x y z
N MET A 1 12.97 17.33 4.84
CA MET A 1 12.29 16.16 4.25
C MET A 1 10.91 16.63 3.83
N SER A 2 10.74 16.98 2.56
CA SER A 2 9.42 17.28 2.01
C SER A 2 8.89 15.95 1.48
N GLY A 3 7.79 15.46 2.04
CA GLY A 3 7.18 14.21 1.60
C GLY A 3 5.67 14.37 1.52
N LYS A 4 5.04 13.71 0.55
CA LYS A 4 3.58 13.73 0.40
C LYS A 4 3.00 12.48 1.05
N ARG A 5 2.08 12.67 1.99
CA ARG A 5 1.33 11.59 2.63
C ARG A 5 0.03 11.31 1.88
N PHE A 6 -0.26 10.05 1.65
CA PHE A 6 -1.52 9.55 1.13
C PHE A 6 -2.19 8.66 2.18
N ALA A 7 -3.46 8.91 2.46
CA ALA A 7 -4.23 8.09 3.38
C ALA A 7 -4.64 6.78 2.70
N VAL A 8 -4.58 5.67 3.43
CA VAL A 8 -5.19 4.42 2.99
C VAL A 8 -6.71 4.62 2.98
N SER A 9 -7.38 4.20 1.90
CA SER A 9 -8.83 4.33 1.79
C SER A 9 -9.58 3.22 2.52
N TYR A 10 -10.73 3.57 3.10
CA TYR A 10 -11.62 2.65 3.83
C TYR A 10 -13.07 2.88 3.45
N ASN A 11 -13.84 1.81 3.23
CA ASN A 11 -15.30 1.92 3.30
C ASN A 11 -15.77 2.00 4.76
N ALA A 12 -17.00 2.45 4.98
CA ALA A 12 -17.51 2.72 6.34
C ALA A 12 -17.48 1.49 7.25
N PHE A 13 -17.85 0.31 6.73
CA PHE A 13 -17.89 -0.93 7.48
C PHE A 13 -16.48 -1.39 7.89
N ASN A 14 -15.56 -1.45 6.93
CA ASN A 14 -14.17 -1.85 7.18
C ASN A 14 -13.43 -0.85 8.05
N ARG A 15 -13.72 0.45 7.93
CA ARG A 15 -13.17 1.48 8.82
C ARG A 15 -13.45 1.14 10.28
N ALA A 16 -14.68 0.75 10.62
CA ALA A 16 -15.04 0.39 11.99
C ALA A 16 -14.26 -0.85 12.46
N ILE A 17 -14.30 -1.94 11.70
CA ILE A 17 -13.67 -3.21 12.07
C ILE A 17 -12.14 -3.09 12.17
N LEU A 18 -11.50 -2.53 11.15
CA LEU A 18 -10.04 -2.43 11.10
C LEU A 18 -9.49 -1.45 12.13
N THR A 19 -10.27 -0.42 12.52
CA THR A 19 -9.87 0.47 13.62
C THR A 19 -9.79 -0.29 14.95
N VAL A 20 -10.75 -1.15 15.26
CA VAL A 20 -10.73 -1.99 16.47
C VAL A 20 -9.51 -2.91 16.50
N LEU A 21 -9.06 -3.37 15.32
CA LEU A 21 -7.87 -4.21 15.17
C LEU A 21 -6.56 -3.41 15.10
N ALA A 22 -6.58 -2.11 15.42
CA ALA A 22 -5.44 -1.20 15.35
C ALA A 22 -4.79 -1.10 13.94
N MET A 23 -5.63 -1.20 12.91
CA MET A 23 -5.30 -1.02 11.49
C MET A 23 -6.12 0.11 10.84
N GLY A 24 -6.66 1.03 11.64
CA GLY A 24 -7.54 2.10 11.17
C GLY A 24 -6.79 3.26 10.48
N PRO A 25 -7.54 4.25 9.94
CA PRO A 25 -6.97 5.33 9.11
C PRO A 25 -5.84 6.15 9.77
N SER A 26 -5.88 6.38 11.08
CA SER A 26 -4.83 7.13 11.78
C SER A 26 -3.50 6.38 11.90
N LEU A 27 -3.52 5.07 11.64
CA LEU A 27 -2.36 4.18 11.75
C LEU A 27 -1.91 3.63 10.40
N SER A 28 -2.50 4.12 9.30
CA SER A 28 -2.32 3.54 7.97
C SER A 28 -2.11 4.62 6.91
N TRP A 29 -1.01 4.56 6.16
CA TRP A 29 -0.62 5.59 5.21
C TRP A 29 0.40 5.08 4.18
N VAL A 30 0.60 5.89 3.14
CA VAL A 30 1.76 5.88 2.26
C VAL A 30 2.44 7.23 2.32
N ASP A 31 3.67 7.27 2.83
CA ASP A 31 4.51 8.47 2.79
C ASP A 31 5.45 8.36 1.60
N VAL A 32 5.37 9.31 0.67
CA VAL A 32 6.23 9.39 -0.50
C VAL A 32 7.32 10.41 -0.23
N GLY A 33 8.56 9.94 -0.10
CA GLY A 33 9.77 10.76 -0.04
C GLY A 33 10.51 10.79 -1.37
N ASP A 34 11.69 11.43 -1.34
CA ASP A 34 12.54 11.62 -2.51
C ASP A 34 13.19 10.30 -2.99
N ASP A 35 13.64 9.46 -2.05
CA ASP A 35 14.37 8.22 -2.35
C ASP A 35 13.58 6.94 -2.05
N ASP A 36 12.60 7.01 -1.15
CA ASP A 36 11.83 5.86 -0.68
C ASP A 36 10.38 6.21 -0.37
N ILE A 37 9.54 5.17 -0.28
CA ILE A 37 8.19 5.25 0.24
C ILE A 37 8.06 4.41 1.52
N ASP A 38 7.44 4.97 2.57
CA ASP A 38 7.08 4.24 3.80
C ASP A 38 5.59 3.90 3.74
N VAL A 39 5.28 2.61 3.79
CA VAL A 39 3.91 2.09 3.71
C VAL A 39 3.57 1.42 5.03
N ARG A 40 2.43 1.81 5.60
CA ARG A 40 1.95 1.25 6.87
C ARG A 40 0.48 0.90 6.86
N MET A 41 0.16 -0.18 7.56
CA MET A 41 -1.18 -0.45 8.07
C MET A 41 -1.08 -0.99 9.49
N GLY A 42 -1.11 -0.08 10.46
CA GLY A 42 -1.02 -0.42 11.87
C GLY A 42 0.20 -1.28 12.22
N TRP A 43 -0.04 -2.31 13.02
CA TRP A 43 0.94 -3.35 13.34
C TRP A 43 1.04 -4.45 12.28
N ALA A 44 0.09 -4.50 11.34
CA ALA A 44 -0.10 -5.62 10.44
C ALA A 44 0.74 -5.54 9.16
N PHE A 45 1.12 -4.34 8.73
CA PHE A 45 2.01 -4.17 7.58
C PHE A 45 2.97 -3.00 7.79
N ARG A 46 4.24 -3.22 7.43
CA ARG A 46 5.24 -2.16 7.29
C ARG A 46 6.23 -2.49 6.19
N SER A 47 6.45 -1.54 5.29
CA SER A 47 7.52 -1.64 4.29
C SER A 47 8.13 -0.27 4.03
N ARG A 48 9.46 -0.24 3.86
CA ARG A 48 10.19 0.93 3.35
C ARG A 48 10.77 0.54 2.00
N ILE A 49 10.20 1.08 0.93
CA ILE A 49 10.46 0.64 -0.45
C ILE A 49 11.33 1.71 -1.13
N PRO A 50 12.57 1.39 -1.52
CA PRO A 50 13.38 2.29 -2.35
C PRO A 50 12.67 2.56 -3.67
N ARG A 51 12.59 3.82 -4.11
CA ARG A 51 11.99 4.16 -5.40
C ARG A 51 12.74 3.51 -6.57
N SER A 52 14.05 3.31 -6.42
CA SER A 52 14.88 2.58 -7.40
C SER A 52 14.51 1.12 -7.58
N SER A 53 13.75 0.52 -6.64
CA SER A 53 13.22 -0.84 -6.79
C SER A 53 11.87 -0.89 -7.50
N ILE A 54 11.20 0.25 -7.70
CA ILE A 54 9.88 0.32 -8.32
C ILE A 54 10.06 0.21 -9.84
N THR A 55 9.47 -0.82 -10.44
CA THR A 55 9.52 -1.05 -11.90
C THR A 55 8.24 -0.67 -12.61
N SER A 56 7.11 -0.64 -11.90
CA SER A 56 5.82 -0.21 -12.45
C SER A 56 4.90 0.31 -11.35
N VAL A 57 4.14 1.35 -11.67
CA VAL A 57 3.06 1.90 -10.85
C VAL A 57 1.87 2.19 -11.74
N GLN A 58 0.73 1.58 -11.43
CA GLN A 58 -0.48 1.67 -12.25
C GLN A 58 -1.74 1.56 -11.39
N ALA A 59 -2.85 2.03 -11.94
CA ALA A 59 -4.17 1.77 -11.38
C ALA A 59 -4.45 0.25 -11.38
N ASP A 60 -5.20 -0.21 -10.39
CA ASP A 60 -5.55 -1.61 -10.24
C ASP A 60 -7.04 -1.76 -9.93
N ASP A 61 -7.80 -2.13 -10.95
CA ASP A 61 -9.24 -2.36 -10.85
C ASP A 61 -9.57 -3.87 -10.77
N ASP A 62 -8.57 -4.73 -10.53
CA ASP A 62 -8.80 -6.16 -10.36
C ASP A 62 -9.59 -6.43 -9.07
N ARG A 63 -10.54 -7.37 -9.16
CA ARG A 63 -11.39 -7.74 -8.03
C ARG A 63 -10.58 -8.20 -6.81
N VAL A 64 -10.96 -7.69 -5.63
CA VAL A 64 -10.40 -8.10 -4.33
C VAL A 64 -11.46 -8.82 -3.50
N TRP A 65 -11.01 -9.77 -2.69
CA TRP A 65 -11.87 -10.64 -1.88
C TRP A 65 -11.58 -10.55 -0.38
N GLY A 66 -10.69 -9.65 0.03
CA GLY A 66 -10.29 -9.44 1.42
C GLY A 66 -9.95 -7.97 1.71
N TRP A 67 -9.98 -7.62 2.99
CA TRP A 67 -9.64 -6.29 3.50
C TRP A 67 -8.71 -6.41 4.71
N GLY A 68 -7.71 -5.53 4.79
CA GLY A 68 -6.58 -5.63 5.69
C GLY A 68 -5.31 -5.96 4.91
N VAL A 69 -4.56 -6.96 5.38
CA VAL A 69 -3.25 -7.35 4.83
C VAL A 69 -3.32 -8.81 4.38
N HIS A 70 -3.33 -9.04 3.06
CA HIS A 70 -3.54 -10.37 2.46
C HIS A 70 -2.53 -10.62 1.36
N GLY A 71 -1.92 -11.80 1.31
CA GLY A 71 -0.93 -12.05 0.26
C GLY A 71 -0.29 -13.43 0.30
N TRP A 72 0.36 -13.76 -0.82
CA TRP A 72 1.13 -14.99 -0.99
C TRP A 72 2.23 -14.78 -2.02
N GLY A 73 3.36 -15.47 -1.88
CA GLY A 73 4.44 -15.46 -2.89
C GLY A 73 5.01 -14.06 -3.18
N GLY A 74 5.09 -13.20 -2.15
CA GLY A 74 5.57 -11.83 -2.26
C GLY A 74 4.59 -10.82 -2.86
N ARG A 75 3.37 -11.25 -3.22
CA ARG A 75 2.30 -10.36 -3.68
C ARG A 75 1.35 -10.07 -2.53
N TRP A 76 1.21 -8.80 -2.16
CA TRP A 76 0.43 -8.38 -0.99
C TRP A 76 -0.56 -7.29 -1.35
N LEU A 77 -1.79 -7.47 -0.88
CA LEU A 77 -2.87 -6.50 -0.86
C LEU A 77 -2.93 -5.88 0.54
N VAL A 78 -2.84 -4.56 0.61
CA VAL A 78 -2.93 -3.75 1.84
C VAL A 78 -4.04 -2.74 1.64
N ASN A 79 -5.26 -3.03 2.12
CA ASN A 79 -6.43 -2.24 1.76
C ASN A 79 -7.49 -2.12 2.86
N GLY A 80 -8.10 -0.94 2.96
CA GLY A 80 -9.35 -0.74 3.71
C GLY A 80 -10.59 -0.70 2.80
N SER A 81 -10.39 -0.50 1.49
CA SER A 81 -11.41 -0.42 0.46
C SER A 81 -11.11 -1.38 -0.70
N SER A 82 -12.12 -1.70 -1.50
CA SER A 82 -11.94 -2.38 -2.79
C SER A 82 -11.71 -1.43 -3.96
N SER A 83 -11.71 -0.12 -3.70
CA SER A 83 -11.53 0.94 -4.70
C SER A 83 -10.25 1.74 -4.44
N GLY A 84 -9.81 2.48 -5.44
CA GLY A 84 -8.63 3.37 -5.32
C GLY A 84 -7.33 2.60 -5.12
N ILE A 85 -7.23 1.39 -5.69
CA ILE A 85 -6.06 0.54 -5.53
C ILE A 85 -4.99 0.95 -6.56
N VAL A 86 -3.77 1.10 -6.08
CA VAL A 86 -2.55 1.23 -6.88
C VAL A 86 -1.77 -0.07 -6.80
N ARG A 87 -1.34 -0.60 -7.95
CA ARG A 87 -0.37 -1.70 -8.02
C ARG A 87 1.02 -1.16 -8.25
N ILE A 88 1.94 -1.58 -7.40
CA ILE A 88 3.37 -1.25 -7.44
C ILE A 88 4.13 -2.56 -7.59
N GLU A 89 4.87 -2.71 -8.68
CA GLU A 89 5.75 -3.85 -8.93
C GLU A 89 7.19 -3.51 -8.54
N LEU A 90 7.89 -4.45 -7.90
CA LEU A 90 9.20 -4.26 -7.30
C LEU A 90 10.23 -5.26 -7.84
N ASP A 91 11.38 -4.75 -8.28
CA ASP A 91 12.59 -5.52 -8.61
C ASP A 91 13.85 -4.67 -8.30
N PRO A 92 14.74 -5.09 -7.38
CA PRO A 92 14.69 -6.32 -6.59
C PRO A 92 13.54 -6.32 -5.56
N THR A 93 13.19 -7.50 -5.06
CA THR A 93 12.19 -7.62 -3.98
C THR A 93 12.62 -6.88 -2.72
N VAL A 94 11.66 -6.30 -1.99
CA VAL A 94 11.91 -5.47 -0.80
C VAL A 94 11.56 -6.22 0.49
N PRO A 95 12.50 -6.35 1.45
CA PRO A 95 12.19 -6.90 2.77
C PRO A 95 11.11 -6.08 3.47
N SER A 96 10.02 -6.74 3.86
CA SER A 96 8.84 -6.11 4.47
C SER A 96 8.35 -6.92 5.66
N LYS A 97 7.49 -6.32 6.49
CA LYS A 97 6.88 -6.99 7.64
C LYS A 97 5.38 -7.15 7.43
N VAL A 98 4.89 -8.35 7.73
CA VAL A 98 3.46 -8.69 7.72
C VAL A 98 3.09 -9.41 9.01
N VAL A 99 1.94 -9.09 9.59
CA VAL A 99 1.34 -9.76 10.76
C VAL A 99 2.36 -10.00 11.89
N GLY A 100 2.81 -8.94 12.57
CA GLY A 100 3.78 -9.08 13.67
C GLY A 100 5.24 -9.19 13.19
N PRO A 101 6.08 -10.08 13.77
CA PRO A 101 7.52 -10.10 13.47
C PRO A 101 7.89 -10.81 12.15
N PHE A 102 6.93 -11.37 11.40
CA PHE A 102 7.24 -12.15 10.21
C PHE A 102 7.72 -11.26 9.05
N GLY A 103 8.93 -11.55 8.58
CA GLY A 103 9.51 -10.92 7.40
C GLY A 103 9.05 -11.60 6.11
N VAL A 104 8.82 -10.81 5.07
CA VAL A 104 8.51 -11.29 3.72
C VAL A 104 9.31 -10.51 2.68
N SER A 105 9.59 -11.15 1.55
CA SER A 105 10.11 -10.46 0.37
C SER A 105 8.94 -9.95 -0.46
N LEU A 106 8.75 -8.62 -0.47
CA LEU A 106 7.69 -7.96 -1.22
C LEU A 106 8.12 -7.80 -2.68
N ARG A 107 7.32 -8.35 -3.59
CA ARG A 107 7.47 -8.25 -5.04
C ARG A 107 6.39 -7.37 -5.65
N THR A 108 5.16 -7.49 -5.16
CA THR A 108 4.03 -6.68 -5.65
C THR A 108 3.28 -6.15 -4.44
N LEU A 109 3.05 -4.84 -4.40
CA LEU A 109 2.15 -4.19 -3.46
C LEU A 109 0.90 -3.70 -4.21
N ARG A 110 -0.27 -4.13 -3.76
CA ARG A 110 -1.56 -3.54 -4.12
C ARG A 110 -2.05 -2.76 -2.91
N ILE A 111 -2.23 -1.45 -3.01
CA ILE A 111 -2.62 -0.61 -1.88
C ILE A 111 -3.78 0.31 -2.20
N SER A 112 -4.82 0.33 -1.37
CA SER A 112 -5.95 1.23 -1.51
C SER A 112 -5.62 2.60 -0.89
N VAL A 113 -5.74 3.68 -1.65
CA VAL A 113 -5.55 5.06 -1.16
C VAL A 113 -6.73 5.95 -1.53
N ASP A 114 -6.90 7.04 -0.79
CA ASP A 114 -8.00 7.99 -1.05
C ASP A 114 -7.82 8.74 -2.38
N ASP A 115 -6.58 9.08 -2.73
CA ASP A 115 -6.22 9.76 -3.98
C ASP A 115 -5.24 8.90 -4.79
N ARG A 116 -5.82 7.94 -5.53
CA ARG A 116 -5.11 6.95 -6.35
C ARG A 116 -4.22 7.63 -7.39
N ASP A 117 -4.81 8.54 -8.15
CA ASP A 117 -4.17 9.11 -9.32
C ASP A 117 -3.04 10.05 -8.91
N ALA A 118 -3.19 10.79 -7.81
CA ALA A 118 -2.09 11.59 -7.28
C ALA A 118 -0.95 10.75 -6.68
N LEU A 119 -1.23 9.55 -6.15
CA LEU A 119 -0.17 8.62 -5.72
C LEU A 119 0.59 8.09 -6.94
N ILE A 120 -0.12 7.65 -7.99
CA ILE A 120 0.47 7.21 -9.25
C ILE A 120 1.39 8.31 -9.81
N ALA A 121 0.90 9.54 -9.91
CA ALA A 121 1.67 10.68 -10.39
C ALA A 121 2.91 10.96 -9.53
N ALA A 122 2.80 10.91 -8.20
CA ALA A 122 3.93 11.13 -7.29
C ALA A 122 5.03 10.04 -7.40
N LEU A 123 4.67 8.86 -7.89
CA LEU A 123 5.60 7.76 -8.13
C LEU A 123 6.12 7.70 -9.58
N GLY A 124 5.69 8.61 -10.46
CA GLY A 124 6.06 8.61 -11.87
C GLY A 124 5.40 7.48 -12.67
N GLY A 125 4.27 6.96 -12.18
CA GLY A 125 3.48 5.94 -12.87
C GLY A 125 2.60 6.51 -13.97
N VAL A 126 1.91 5.60 -14.67
CA VAL A 126 0.98 5.95 -15.74
C VAL A 126 -0.45 5.96 -15.19
N THR A 127 -1.19 7.02 -15.46
CA THR A 127 -2.64 7.09 -15.24
C THR A 127 -3.34 6.71 -16.55
N ASP A 128 -4.35 5.85 -16.47
CA ASP A 128 -5.25 5.63 -17.61
C ASP A 128 -6.09 6.89 -17.79
N ALA A 129 -6.06 7.46 -19.00
CA ALA A 129 -6.74 8.70 -19.38
C ALA A 129 -8.26 8.56 -19.48
#